data_AF-A0A5C8MR30-F1
#
_entry.id   AF-A0A5C8MR30-F1
#
_cell.length_a   1.000
_cell.length_b   1.000
_cell.length_c   1.000
_cell.angle_alpha   90.00
_cell.angle_beta   90.00
_cell.angle_gamma   90.00
#
_symmetry.space_group_name_H-M   'P 1'
#
loop_
_entity.id
_entity.type
_entity.pdbx_description
1 polymer ?
#
loop_
_entity_poly.entity_id
_entity_poly.type
_entity_poly.pdbx_seq_one_letter_code
_entity_poly.pdbx_strand_id
1 'polypeptide(L)'
;MSSKHVMISGIALCLLICSMMLFLPHSKATESSPVGFVIEAEQLEGTMELPSIETGDTPHLPNVPMLLLKFQHASATKLKVTKLVHSPDGMISMEMSSDDVSSFDHLSLKVTNVQFKEIYKPEHGNIGFKHVKVLAHAVTWEQAGLPTLHVGWKQGEPINMEPIPENVLAALKEKLEQLLQSP
;
A
#
# COMPACT_ATOMS: atom_id res chain seq x y z
N MET A 1 -41.28 -40.72 38.79
CA MET A 1 -40.22 -40.70 37.76
C MET A 1 -40.25 -39.33 37.08
N SER A 2 -39.70 -38.31 37.75
CA SER A 2 -38.37 -37.74 37.50
C SER A 2 -38.31 -36.86 36.23
N SER A 3 -38.82 -35.62 36.38
CA SER A 3 -38.71 -34.49 35.45
C SER A 3 -37.27 -34.14 35.05
N LYS A 4 -36.27 -34.76 35.68
CA LYS A 4 -34.84 -34.58 35.39
C LYS A 4 -34.44 -35.27 34.08
N HIS A 5 -35.11 -36.35 33.67
CA HIS A 5 -34.75 -37.08 32.44
C HIS A 5 -35.19 -36.34 31.15
N VAL A 6 -36.31 -35.61 31.20
CA VAL A 6 -36.81 -34.85 30.04
C VAL A 6 -35.94 -33.63 29.76
N MET A 7 -35.43 -32.98 30.80
CA MET A 7 -34.59 -31.77 30.67
C MET A 7 -33.18 -32.10 30.14
N ILE A 8 -32.61 -33.24 30.52
CA ILE A 8 -31.29 -33.69 30.04
C ILE A 8 -31.36 -34.09 28.56
N SER A 9 -32.48 -34.67 28.12
CA SER A 9 -32.67 -35.07 26.72
C SER A 9 -32.77 -33.87 25.76
N GLY A 10 -33.34 -32.75 26.19
CA GLY A 10 -33.46 -31.53 25.37
C GLY A 10 -32.12 -30.80 25.17
N ILE A 11 -31.29 -30.75 26.22
CA ILE A 11 -29.97 -30.10 26.18
C ILE A 11 -29.01 -30.87 25.28
N ALA A 12 -29.05 -32.21 25.32
CA ALA A 12 -28.23 -33.05 24.46
C ALA A 12 -28.58 -32.86 22.97
N LEU A 13 -29.87 -32.68 22.64
CA LEU A 13 -30.32 -32.43 21.27
C LEU A 13 -29.88 -31.05 20.75
N CYS A 14 -29.98 -29.99 21.57
CA CYS A 14 -29.49 -28.66 21.20
C CYS A 14 -27.97 -28.63 20.96
N LEU A 15 -27.18 -29.36 21.77
CA LEU A 15 -25.73 -29.43 21.58
C LEU A 15 -25.32 -30.17 20.29
N LEU A 16 -26.12 -31.16 19.87
CA LEU A 16 -25.91 -31.91 18.63
C LEU A 16 -26.27 -31.08 17.37
N ILE A 17 -27.24 -30.18 17.47
CA ILE A 17 -27.60 -29.27 16.38
C ILE A 17 -26.57 -28.12 16.27
N CYS A 18 -26.04 -27.65 17.40
CA CYS A 18 -24.95 -26.67 17.42
C CYS A 18 -23.63 -27.22 16.85
N SER A 19 -23.34 -28.51 17.01
CA SER A 19 -22.12 -29.11 16.44
C SER A 19 -22.18 -29.31 14.92
N MET A 20 -23.38 -29.47 14.34
CA MET A 20 -23.57 -29.52 12.88
C MET A 20 -23.44 -28.14 12.20
N MET A 21 -23.57 -27.04 12.94
CA MET A 21 -23.40 -25.68 12.39
C MET A 21 -21.94 -25.21 12.34
N LEU A 22 -20.99 -25.98 12.89
CA LEU A 22 -19.56 -25.63 12.92
C LEU A 22 -18.78 -26.04 11.66
N PHE A 23 -19.45 -26.63 10.66
CA PHE A 23 -18.86 -26.94 9.35
C PHE A 23 -19.36 -26.01 8.24
N LEU A 24 -19.53 -24.73 8.56
CA LEU A 24 -19.54 -23.72 7.51
C LEU A 24 -18.11 -23.65 6.94
N PRO A 25 -17.88 -23.94 5.64
CA PRO A 25 -16.60 -23.61 5.04
C PRO A 25 -16.37 -22.13 5.31
N HIS A 26 -15.23 -21.81 5.93
CA HIS A 26 -14.83 -20.42 6.09
C HIS A 26 -14.85 -19.82 4.69
N SER A 27 -15.82 -18.96 4.40
CA SER A 27 -15.80 -18.14 3.21
C SER A 27 -14.54 -17.32 3.32
N LYS A 28 -13.49 -17.76 2.63
CA LYS A 28 -12.36 -16.90 2.35
C LYS A 28 -12.90 -15.83 1.42
N ALA A 29 -13.24 -14.68 1.99
CA ALA A 29 -13.36 -13.46 1.23
C ALA A 29 -11.98 -13.19 0.61
N THR A 30 -11.77 -13.67 -0.61
CA THR A 30 -10.68 -13.20 -1.46
C THR A 30 -11.14 -11.86 -2.00
N GLU A 31 -11.01 -10.81 -1.19
CA GLU A 31 -11.09 -9.45 -1.71
C GLU A 31 -9.68 -9.00 -2.03
N SER A 32 -9.40 -8.84 -3.33
CA SER A 32 -8.23 -8.15 -3.86
C SER A 32 -8.36 -6.67 -3.51
N SER A 33 -8.13 -6.34 -2.25
CA SER A 33 -7.93 -4.97 -1.80
C SER A 33 -6.44 -4.67 -1.99
N PRO A 34 -6.01 -3.54 -2.58
CA PRO A 34 -4.61 -3.16 -2.55
C PRO A 34 -4.16 -3.00 -1.11
N VAL A 35 -3.31 -3.94 -0.74
CA VAL A 35 -2.85 -4.25 0.60
C VAL A 35 -1.63 -3.38 0.96
N GLY A 36 -1.76 -2.08 0.65
CA GLY A 36 -0.73 -1.06 0.76
C GLY A 36 -1.28 0.36 0.66
N PHE A 37 -0.40 1.33 0.49
CA PHE A 37 -0.70 2.73 0.22
C PHE A 37 -0.55 2.96 -1.28
N VAL A 38 -1.57 3.52 -1.92
CA VAL A 38 -1.39 4.12 -3.24
C VAL A 38 -1.02 5.57 -3.06
N ILE A 39 0.19 5.90 -3.50
CA ILE A 39 0.75 7.25 -3.42
C ILE A 39 0.78 7.80 -4.84
N GLU A 40 0.14 8.94 -5.02
CA GLU A 40 0.06 9.69 -6.26
C GLU A 40 0.68 11.07 -6.06
N ALA A 41 1.37 11.56 -7.07
CA ALA A 41 1.87 12.92 -7.12
C ALA A 41 1.91 13.41 -8.57
N GLU A 42 1.66 14.71 -8.79
CA GLU A 42 1.82 15.29 -10.11
C GLU A 42 3.31 15.35 -10.49
N GLN A 43 4.16 15.63 -9.51
CA GLN A 43 5.60 15.66 -9.65
C GLN A 43 6.26 15.09 -8.41
N LEU A 44 7.38 14.38 -8.61
CA LEU A 44 8.31 13.99 -7.55
C LEU A 44 9.73 14.29 -8.05
N GLU A 45 10.47 15.14 -7.36
CA GLU A 45 11.87 15.44 -7.65
C GLU A 45 12.73 15.16 -6.42
N GLY A 46 14.00 14.85 -6.63
CA GLY A 46 14.91 14.72 -5.51
C GLY A 46 16.28 14.18 -5.86
N THR A 47 17.07 13.93 -4.82
CA THR A 47 18.34 13.22 -4.91
C THR A 47 18.11 11.76 -4.53
N MET A 48 17.81 10.94 -5.54
CA MET A 48 17.60 9.51 -5.40
C MET A 48 18.94 8.78 -5.23
N GLU A 49 19.00 7.86 -4.28
CA GLU A 49 20.07 6.88 -4.13
C GLU A 49 19.88 5.72 -5.13
N LEU A 50 20.93 4.94 -5.39
CA LEU A 50 20.79 3.78 -6.28
C LEU A 50 19.68 2.85 -5.78
N PRO A 51 18.67 2.55 -6.62
CA PRO A 51 17.56 1.71 -6.21
C PRO A 51 18.02 0.26 -6.06
N SER A 52 17.33 -0.50 -5.22
CA SER A 52 17.62 -1.92 -4.99
C SER A 52 16.36 -2.75 -4.95
N ILE A 53 16.49 -4.06 -5.13
CA ILE A 53 15.40 -4.99 -4.82
C ILE A 53 15.62 -5.52 -3.41
N GLU A 54 14.60 -5.40 -2.57
CA GLU A 54 14.56 -5.98 -1.23
C GLU A 54 13.30 -6.84 -1.09
N THR A 55 13.32 -7.77 -0.14
CA THR A 55 12.09 -8.43 0.29
C THR A 55 11.41 -7.64 1.41
N GLY A 56 10.09 -7.72 1.45
CA GLY A 56 9.27 -7.13 2.50
C GLY A 56 7.97 -7.89 2.68
N ASP A 57 7.33 -7.68 3.82
CA ASP A 57 6.03 -8.30 4.08
C ASP A 57 4.91 -7.41 3.53
N THR A 58 3.91 -8.06 2.96
CA THR A 58 2.59 -7.47 2.72
C THR A 58 1.61 -8.07 3.74
N PRO A 59 0.48 -7.41 4.03
CA PRO A 59 -0.53 -7.98 4.92
C PRO A 59 -1.07 -9.38 4.55
N HIS A 60 -0.79 -9.91 3.35
CA HIS A 60 -1.23 -11.25 2.93
C HIS A 60 -0.10 -12.23 2.61
N LEU A 61 1.08 -11.72 2.23
CA LEU A 61 2.20 -12.53 1.78
C LEU A 61 3.50 -12.00 2.42
N PRO A 62 4.26 -12.86 3.12
CA PRO A 62 5.60 -12.49 3.59
C PRO A 62 6.62 -12.56 2.45
N ASN A 63 7.77 -11.90 2.63
CA ASN A 63 8.93 -11.97 1.73
C ASN A 63 8.65 -11.66 0.24
N VAL A 64 7.78 -10.69 -0.02
CA VAL A 64 7.46 -10.22 -1.38
C VAL A 64 8.61 -9.35 -1.89
N PRO A 65 9.12 -9.57 -3.12
CA PRO A 65 10.09 -8.67 -3.76
C PRO A 65 9.49 -7.28 -3.96
N MET A 66 10.25 -6.25 -3.58
CA MET A 66 9.87 -4.85 -3.67
C MET A 66 11.04 -4.03 -4.20
N LEU A 67 10.75 -3.03 -5.02
CA LEU A 67 11.71 -2.01 -5.38
C LEU A 67 11.84 -1.04 -4.19
N LEU A 68 13.07 -0.83 -3.75
CA LEU A 68 13.42 0.17 -2.74
C LEU A 68 13.82 1.46 -3.46
N LEU A 69 13.06 2.51 -3.23
CA LEU A 69 13.37 3.86 -3.69
C LEU A 69 13.73 4.71 -2.48
N LYS A 70 14.95 5.25 -2.47
CA LYS A 70 15.46 6.13 -1.41
C LYS A 70 15.83 7.48 -1.97
N PHE A 71 15.49 8.54 -1.24
CA PHE A 71 15.84 9.90 -1.56
C PHE A 71 16.43 10.58 -0.33
N GLN A 72 17.57 11.24 -0.49
CA GLN A 72 18.15 12.05 0.59
C GLN A 72 17.27 13.28 0.85
N HIS A 73 16.85 13.94 -0.23
CA HIS A 73 15.89 15.02 -0.21
C HIS A 73 14.92 14.79 -1.37
N ALA A 74 13.63 14.95 -1.10
CA ALA A 74 12.59 14.86 -2.12
C ALA A 74 11.53 15.95 -1.94
N SER A 75 10.99 16.42 -3.05
CA SER A 75 9.82 17.29 -3.10
C SER A 75 8.74 16.64 -3.97
N ALA A 76 7.49 16.73 -3.52
CA ALA A 76 6.34 16.22 -4.25
C ALA A 76 5.26 17.30 -4.35
N THR A 77 4.67 17.46 -5.54
CA THR A 77 3.51 18.35 -5.72
C THR A 77 2.23 17.53 -5.91
N LYS A 78 1.11 18.09 -5.44
CA LYS A 78 -0.20 17.43 -5.49
C LYS A 78 -0.15 16.02 -4.92
N LEU A 79 0.49 15.88 -3.75
CA LEU A 79 0.64 14.60 -3.08
C LEU A 79 -0.73 14.09 -2.65
N LYS A 80 -1.01 12.84 -2.96
CA LYS A 80 -2.18 12.10 -2.49
C LYS A 80 -1.76 10.71 -2.06
N VAL A 81 -2.11 10.33 -0.84
CA VAL A 81 -1.88 9.01 -0.27
C VAL A 81 -3.23 8.41 0.07
N THR A 82 -3.56 7.29 -0.56
CA THR A 82 -4.82 6.58 -0.34
C THR A 82 -4.53 5.22 0.29
N LYS A 83 -5.20 4.92 1.40
CA LYS A 83 -5.18 3.61 2.06
C LYS A 83 -6.60 3.07 2.13
N LEU A 84 -6.80 1.85 1.63
CA LEU A 84 -8.05 1.13 1.83
C LEU A 84 -8.08 0.49 3.21
N VAL A 85 -9.25 0.58 3.84
CA VAL A 85 -9.53 -0.01 5.14
C VAL A 85 -10.87 -0.74 5.04
N HIS A 86 -10.91 -1.99 5.49
CA HIS A 86 -12.18 -2.70 5.65
C HIS A 86 -12.91 -2.16 6.89
N SER A 87 -14.16 -1.74 6.71
CA SER A 87 -15.07 -1.41 7.80
C SER A 87 -16.26 -2.39 7.82
N PRO A 88 -17.02 -2.49 8.93
CA PRO A 88 -18.21 -3.32 8.98
C PRO A 88 -19.26 -2.98 7.91
N ASP A 89 -19.30 -1.73 7.46
CA ASP A 89 -20.25 -1.21 6.46
C ASP A 89 -19.70 -1.27 5.03
N GLY A 90 -18.56 -1.93 4.83
CA GLY A 90 -17.87 -2.09 3.54
C GLY A 90 -16.52 -1.38 3.47
N MET A 91 -15.99 -1.23 2.27
CA MET A 91 -14.68 -0.61 2.03
C MET A 91 -14.73 0.90 2.24
N ILE A 92 -13.80 1.42 3.03
CA ILE A 92 -13.57 2.86 3.18
C ILE A 92 -12.14 3.18 2.72
N SER A 93 -11.96 4.33 2.10
CA SER A 93 -10.64 4.86 1.76
C SER A 93 -10.29 6.02 2.69
N MET A 94 -9.16 5.90 3.38
CA MET A 94 -8.49 7.02 4.02
C MET A 94 -7.65 7.73 2.97
N GLU A 95 -7.87 9.02 2.78
CA GLU A 95 -7.12 9.86 1.85
C GLU A 95 -6.39 10.95 2.64
N MET A 96 -5.08 11.03 2.45
CA MET A 96 -4.25 12.14 2.91
C MET A 96 -3.75 12.87 1.67
N SER A 97 -3.88 14.19 1.63
CA SER A 97 -3.45 14.96 0.46
C SER A 97 -2.82 16.28 0.86
N SER A 98 -1.92 16.78 0.02
CA SER A 98 -1.33 18.11 0.11
C SER A 98 -1.39 18.74 -1.27
N ASP A 99 -2.03 19.90 -1.34
CA ASP A 99 -2.22 20.64 -2.59
C ASP A 99 -1.01 21.50 -2.99
N ASP A 100 -0.06 21.65 -2.07
CA ASP A 100 1.16 22.45 -2.17
C ASP A 100 2.39 21.52 -2.23
N VAL A 101 3.60 22.10 -2.23
CA VAL A 101 4.86 21.35 -2.28
C VAL A 101 5.11 20.68 -0.93
N SER A 102 5.03 19.35 -0.92
CA SER A 102 5.47 18.53 0.20
C SER A 102 6.98 18.28 0.11
N SER A 103 7.70 18.36 1.21
CA SER A 103 9.14 18.08 1.29
C SER A 103 9.42 16.91 2.23
N PHE A 104 10.44 16.11 1.91
CA PHE A 104 10.85 14.95 2.68
C PHE A 104 12.37 14.85 2.73
N ASP A 105 12.89 14.56 3.93
CA ASP A 105 14.29 14.20 4.14
C ASP A 105 14.39 12.71 4.47
N HIS A 106 15.36 12.05 3.82
CA HIS A 106 15.59 10.60 3.92
C HIS A 106 14.32 9.77 3.66
N LEU A 107 13.59 10.11 2.60
CA LEU A 107 12.40 9.38 2.16
C LEU A 107 12.80 7.99 1.64
N SER A 108 12.15 6.95 2.16
CA SER A 108 12.33 5.58 1.71
C SER A 108 10.97 4.93 1.45
N LEU A 109 10.82 4.35 0.26
CA LEU A 109 9.62 3.70 -0.22
C LEU A 109 9.94 2.25 -0.60
N LYS A 110 9.21 1.29 -0.04
CA LYS A 110 9.19 -0.10 -0.53
C LYS A 110 7.94 -0.30 -1.36
N VAL A 111 8.11 -0.52 -2.66
CA VAL A 111 7.01 -0.52 -3.63
C VAL A 111 6.97 -1.81 -4.42
N THR A 112 5.76 -2.32 -4.68
CA THR A 112 5.52 -3.49 -5.56
C THR A 112 5.01 -3.09 -6.93
N ASN A 113 4.65 -1.82 -7.13
CA ASN A 113 4.32 -1.26 -8.43
C ASN A 113 4.67 0.22 -8.48
N VAL A 114 5.20 0.67 -9.62
CA VAL A 114 5.58 2.05 -9.90
C VAL A 114 5.14 2.38 -11.32
N GLN A 115 4.45 3.51 -11.45
CA GLN A 115 4.06 4.10 -12.71
C GLN A 115 4.44 5.58 -12.69
N PHE A 116 5.13 6.03 -13.72
CA PHE A 116 5.39 7.43 -13.99
C PHE A 116 5.25 7.64 -15.50
N LYS A 117 4.75 8.80 -15.91
CA LYS A 117 4.60 9.11 -17.35
C LYS A 117 5.89 9.62 -17.97
N GLU A 118 6.69 10.32 -17.17
CA GLU A 118 7.92 10.97 -17.63
C GLU A 118 8.98 10.89 -16.54
N ILE A 119 10.24 10.71 -16.95
CA ILE A 119 11.43 10.86 -16.12
C ILE A 119 12.29 11.94 -16.75
N TYR A 120 12.82 12.85 -15.94
CA TYR A 120 13.64 13.97 -16.39
C TYR A 120 14.72 14.30 -15.35
N LYS A 121 15.66 15.17 -15.73
CA LYS A 121 16.67 15.73 -14.83
C LYS A 121 16.17 17.10 -14.34
N PRO A 122 15.87 17.27 -13.04
CA PRO A 122 15.36 18.52 -12.51
C PRO A 122 16.48 19.56 -12.33
N GLU A 123 16.12 20.81 -12.05
CA GLU A 123 17.08 21.85 -11.68
C GLU A 123 17.73 21.56 -10.31
N HIS A 124 16.95 20.97 -9.39
CA HIS A 124 17.37 20.60 -8.05
C HIS A 124 17.21 19.10 -7.84
N GLY A 125 18.30 18.42 -7.49
CA GLY A 125 18.35 16.96 -7.36
C GLY A 125 18.96 16.26 -8.57
N ASN A 126 18.88 14.93 -8.61
CA ASN A 126 19.43 14.12 -9.68
C ASN A 126 18.37 13.42 -10.54
N ILE A 127 17.11 13.40 -10.11
CA ILE A 127 16.02 12.77 -10.86
C ILE A 127 14.66 13.39 -10.54
N GLY A 128 13.82 13.47 -11.56
CA GLY A 128 12.46 13.97 -11.49
C GLY A 128 11.50 13.04 -12.22
N PHE A 129 10.28 12.95 -11.71
CA PHE A 129 9.19 12.14 -12.26
C PHE A 129 7.93 12.99 -12.40
N LYS A 130 7.17 12.78 -13.48
CA LYS A 130 5.82 13.34 -13.65
C LYS A 130 4.75 12.27 -13.59
N HIS A 131 3.60 12.62 -13.01
CA HIS A 131 2.43 11.78 -12.85
C HIS A 131 2.79 10.44 -12.19
N VAL A 132 3.35 10.54 -10.99
CA VAL A 132 3.78 9.41 -10.19
C VAL A 132 2.56 8.74 -9.59
N LYS A 133 2.55 7.42 -9.68
CA LYS A 133 1.63 6.55 -8.96
C LYS A 133 2.41 5.31 -8.51
N VAL A 134 2.40 5.02 -7.22
CA VAL A 134 3.11 3.86 -6.66
C VAL A 134 2.22 3.08 -5.70
N LEU A 135 2.38 1.76 -5.69
CA LEU A 135 1.82 0.88 -4.66
C LEU A 135 2.92 0.59 -3.64
N ALA A 136 2.88 1.30 -2.52
CA ALA A 136 3.85 1.21 -1.44
C ALA A 136 3.34 0.34 -0.28
N HIS A 137 4.23 -0.44 0.31
CA HIS A 137 3.95 -1.24 1.50
C HIS A 137 4.68 -0.74 2.75
N ALA A 138 5.76 0.01 2.55
CA ALA A 138 6.43 0.75 3.61
C ALA A 138 6.85 2.13 3.10
N VAL A 139 6.64 3.14 3.94
CA VAL A 139 7.01 4.54 3.70
C VAL A 139 7.63 5.05 4.98
N THR A 140 8.87 5.52 4.92
CA THR A 140 9.57 6.10 6.07
C THR A 140 10.27 7.39 5.65
N TRP A 141 10.41 8.31 6.59
CA TRP A 141 11.12 9.58 6.42
C TRP A 141 11.65 10.02 7.78
N GLU A 142 12.66 10.89 7.79
CA GLU A 142 13.16 11.50 9.04
C GLU A 142 12.44 12.81 9.34
N GLN A 143 12.30 13.67 8.34
CA GLN A 143 11.59 14.94 8.42
C GLN A 143 10.65 15.09 7.23
N ALA A 144 9.48 15.70 7.47
CA ALA A 144 8.52 15.96 6.41
C ALA A 144 7.84 17.32 6.62
N GLY A 145 7.78 18.11 5.56
CA GLY A 145 6.91 19.28 5.44
C GLY A 145 5.69 18.91 4.61
N LEU A 146 4.50 18.90 5.23
CA LEU A 146 3.23 18.62 4.55
C LEU A 146 2.31 19.84 4.65
N PRO A 147 2.61 20.94 3.95
CA PRO A 147 1.76 22.13 3.97
C PRO A 147 0.37 21.78 3.45
N THR A 148 -0.67 22.43 4.01
CA THR A 148 -2.07 22.19 3.59
C THR A 148 -2.46 20.71 3.60
N LEU A 149 -2.03 19.95 4.62
CA LEU A 149 -2.41 18.55 4.78
C LEU A 149 -3.91 18.45 5.03
N HIS A 150 -4.61 17.79 4.11
CA HIS A 150 -6.00 17.42 4.24
C HIS A 150 -6.11 15.91 4.48
N VAL A 151 -6.87 15.52 5.50
CA VAL A 151 -7.17 14.12 5.80
C VAL A 151 -8.68 13.91 5.72
N GLY A 152 -9.10 12.93 4.94
CA GLY A 152 -10.50 12.63 4.72
C GLY A 152 -10.78 11.14 4.63
N TRP A 153 -12.03 10.80 4.88
CA TRP A 153 -12.57 9.46 4.70
C TRP A 153 -13.64 9.52 3.63
N LYS A 154 -13.59 8.59 2.69
CA LYS A 154 -14.57 8.46 1.62
C LYS A 154 -15.00 7.00 1.53
N GLN A 155 -16.25 6.78 1.10
CA GLN A 155 -16.69 5.43 0.77
C GLN A 155 -15.80 4.93 -0.38
N GLY A 156 -15.17 3.77 -0.17
CA GLY A 156 -14.04 3.34 -0.96
C GLY A 156 -14.47 2.91 -2.35
N GLU A 157 -13.88 3.50 -3.38
CA GLU A 157 -13.82 2.87 -4.70
C GLU A 157 -12.63 1.90 -4.73
N PRO A 158 -12.71 0.81 -5.51
CA PRO A 158 -11.58 -0.08 -5.71
C PRO A 158 -10.39 0.70 -6.25
N ILE A 159 -9.28 0.70 -5.52
CA ILE A 159 -8.04 1.24 -6.03
C ILE A 159 -7.50 0.24 -7.05
N ASN A 160 -7.40 0.66 -8.30
CA ASN A 160 -6.89 -0.19 -9.38
C ASN A 160 -5.37 -0.06 -9.50
N MET A 161 -4.64 -0.79 -8.64
CA MET A 161 -3.20 -0.97 -8.77
C MET A 161 -2.78 -2.29 -8.13
N GLU A 162 -2.18 -3.17 -8.92
CA GLU A 162 -1.74 -4.50 -8.48
C GLU A 162 -0.20 -4.58 -8.50
N PRO A 163 0.42 -5.43 -7.67
CA PRO A 163 1.86 -5.71 -7.76
C PRO A 163 2.29 -6.09 -9.19
N ILE A 164 3.43 -5.58 -9.66
CA ILE A 164 4.03 -6.02 -10.94
C ILE A 164 4.99 -7.19 -10.71
N PRO A 165 5.24 -8.02 -11.73
CA PRO A 165 6.18 -9.13 -11.63
C PRO A 165 7.61 -8.69 -11.28
N GLU A 166 8.36 -9.54 -10.57
CA GLU A 166 9.73 -9.26 -10.12
C GLU A 166 10.69 -8.90 -11.27
N ASN A 167 10.57 -9.57 -12.41
CA ASN A 167 11.40 -9.25 -13.58
C ASN A 167 11.14 -7.84 -14.11
N VAL A 168 9.93 -7.30 -13.95
CA VAL A 168 9.59 -5.93 -14.32
C VAL A 168 10.15 -4.95 -13.29
N LEU A 169 10.11 -5.29 -11.99
CA LEU A 169 10.79 -4.50 -10.94
C LEU A 169 12.31 -4.43 -11.18
N ALA A 170 12.93 -5.55 -11.56
CA ALA A 170 14.36 -5.61 -11.86
C ALA A 170 14.72 -4.74 -13.07
N ALA A 171 13.96 -4.82 -14.16
CA ALA A 171 14.16 -3.97 -15.34
C ALA A 171 13.98 -2.47 -15.01
N LEU A 172 13.02 -2.15 -14.14
CA LEU A 172 12.81 -0.78 -13.66
C LEU A 172 13.99 -0.29 -12.83
N LYS A 173 14.50 -1.12 -11.91
CA LYS A 173 15.71 -0.84 -11.12
C LYS A 173 16.89 -0.50 -12.03
N GLU A 174 17.19 -1.35 -13.00
CA GLU A 174 18.29 -1.15 -13.94
C GLU A 174 18.13 0.13 -14.77
N LYS A 175 16.92 0.42 -15.24
CA LYS A 175 16.63 1.67 -15.97
C LYS A 175 16.91 2.90 -15.09
N LEU A 176 16.51 2.88 -13.83
CA LEU A 176 16.74 3.98 -12.91
C LEU A 176 18.23 4.11 -12.55
N GLU A 177 18.94 3.00 -12.31
CA GLU A 177 20.39 3.00 -12.08
C GLU A 177 21.15 3.64 -13.25
N GLN A 178 20.80 3.29 -14.49
CA GLN A 178 21.40 3.87 -15.69
C GLN A 178 21.18 5.38 -15.79
N LEU A 179 19.97 5.86 -15.46
CA LEU A 179 19.65 7.29 -15.49
C LEU A 179 20.42 8.07 -14.43
N LEU A 180 20.61 7.50 -13.23
CA LEU A 180 21.36 8.13 -12.15
C LEU A 180 22.88 8.16 -12.39
N GLN A 181 23.39 7.22 -13.19
CA GLN A 181 24.80 7.14 -13.57
C GLN A 181 25.12 7.91 -14.87
N SER A 182 24.10 8.36 -15.61
CA SER A 182 24.28 9.13 -16.83
C SER A 182 24.63 10.59 -16.50
N PRO A 183 25.71 11.15 -17.07
CA PRO A 183 26.23 12.49 -16.75
C PRO A 183 25.24 13.63 -17.05
#